data_AF-A0A4Y2P667-F1
#
_entry.id   AF-A0A4Y2P667-F1
#
_cell.length_a   1.000
_cell.length_b   1.000
_cell.length_c   1.000
_cell.angle_alpha   90.00
_cell.angle_beta   90.00
_cell.angle_gamma   90.00
#
_symmetry.space_group_name_H-M   'P 1'
#
loop_
_entity.id
_entity.type
_entity.pdbx_description
1 polymer ?
#
loop_
_entity_poly.entity_id
_entity_poly.type
_entity_poly.pdbx_seq_one_letter_code
_entity_poly.pdbx_strand_id
1 'polypeptide(L)'
;MCGDFNAHHTRWNCKRIDAKCKAIYKYAHCKNLEILAPPTPTRYGPNSATTIDLALTKNFAYRYKIESIPDLASDHNPVILNFDFNIVPLIVKRQKVSTNWDNFKNHLNKNVKIIFPKILNSNDLENEVNKIMSDITNAYNNSSRPLKHHEELYLPPHLRELKTARNRSKKVWQRFRDPASKNLFNRAQARFRNAMSEFNQSMYISQNEQLNIYDGTLWRRTKRLKSKRSEIPQLKNPGTNLPSHTDLEKAEIIADHLESQFTPNDFGDPNTERTVEKSIREFKNEIRTSKLKKVQPSEIICFMKHIKINKAPGIDSITNKMLKNLPLKIILKLTEIFNHMLKFRHFPNCWKTARVLPILKPGKDPTHPVSY
;
A
#
# COMPACT_ATOMS: atom_id res chain seq x y z
N MET A 1 -4.21 -19.22 15.77
CA MET A 1 -3.40 -20.11 14.91
C MET A 1 -4.32 -20.78 13.91
N CYS A 2 -3.96 -20.86 12.63
CA CYS A 2 -4.76 -21.53 11.60
C CYS A 2 -3.86 -22.48 10.82
N GLY A 3 -4.35 -23.67 10.44
CA GLY A 3 -3.56 -24.60 9.64
C GLY A 3 -4.21 -25.96 9.45
N ASP A 4 -3.50 -26.83 8.72
CA ASP A 4 -3.84 -28.25 8.57
C ASP A 4 -3.26 -29.04 9.76
N PHE A 5 -4.14 -29.51 10.64
CA PHE A 5 -3.73 -30.25 11.82
C PHE A 5 -3.61 -31.76 11.54
N ASN A 6 -4.15 -32.24 10.43
CA ASN A 6 -4.29 -33.68 10.14
C ASN A 6 -4.83 -34.47 11.35
N ALA A 7 -5.81 -33.91 12.06
CA ALA A 7 -6.35 -34.46 13.30
C ALA A 7 -7.86 -34.67 13.16
N HIS A 8 -8.31 -35.90 13.43
CA HIS A 8 -9.70 -36.29 13.23
C HIS A 8 -10.43 -36.34 14.57
N HIS A 9 -11.53 -35.58 14.68
CA HIS A 9 -12.46 -35.63 15.82
C HIS A 9 -13.90 -35.55 15.37
N THR A 10 -14.79 -36.20 16.12
CA THR A 10 -16.24 -36.06 15.95
C THR A 10 -16.74 -34.64 16.21
N ARG A 11 -16.11 -33.92 17.16
CA ARG A 11 -16.47 -32.52 17.51
C ARG A 11 -16.26 -31.51 16.39
N TRP A 12 -15.47 -31.83 15.37
CA TRP A 12 -15.33 -31.02 14.17
C TRP A 12 -15.70 -31.80 12.91
N ASN A 13 -16.71 -32.68 12.98
CA ASN A 13 -17.32 -33.36 11.83
C ASN A 13 -16.43 -34.38 11.11
N CYS A 14 -15.47 -35.01 11.80
CA CYS A 14 -14.81 -36.22 11.32
C CYS A 14 -15.49 -37.50 11.84
N LYS A 15 -15.44 -38.58 11.06
CA LYS A 15 -16.05 -39.88 11.42
C LYS A 15 -15.28 -40.67 12.49
N ARG A 16 -14.01 -40.32 12.75
CA ARG A 16 -13.12 -41.06 13.65
C ARG A 16 -12.40 -40.09 14.59
N ILE A 17 -11.94 -40.64 15.71
CA ILE A 17 -11.08 -39.94 16.68
C ILE A 17 -9.69 -40.58 16.60
N ASP A 18 -8.65 -39.78 16.37
CA ASP A 18 -7.26 -40.24 16.41
C ASP A 18 -6.50 -39.74 17.66
N ALA A 19 -5.35 -40.36 17.95
CA ALA A 19 -4.54 -40.01 19.13
C ALA A 19 -4.03 -38.57 19.08
N LYS A 20 -3.68 -38.09 17.87
CA LYS A 20 -3.21 -36.73 17.62
C LYS A 20 -4.27 -35.71 18.02
N CYS A 21 -5.52 -35.97 17.65
CA CYS A 21 -6.65 -35.17 18.04
C CYS A 21 -6.88 -35.17 19.55
N LYS A 22 -6.81 -36.33 20.22
CA LYS A 22 -6.97 -36.39 21.68
C LYS A 22 -5.95 -35.48 22.38
N ALA A 23 -4.71 -35.47 21.90
CA ALA A 23 -3.67 -34.58 22.40
C ALA A 23 -4.00 -33.10 22.16
N ILE A 24 -4.41 -32.73 20.94
CA ILE A 24 -4.80 -31.35 20.59
C ILE A 24 -5.98 -30.88 21.44
N TYR A 25 -7.01 -31.72 21.57
CA TYR A 25 -8.21 -31.40 22.34
C TYR A 25 -7.89 -31.22 23.83
N LYS A 26 -7.11 -32.14 24.42
CA LYS A 26 -6.63 -32.03 25.80
C LYS A 26 -5.80 -30.75 26.00
N TYR A 27 -4.89 -30.45 25.08
CA TYR A 27 -4.07 -29.25 25.14
C TYR A 27 -4.92 -27.98 25.07
N ALA A 28 -5.87 -27.93 24.13
CA ALA A 28 -6.79 -26.81 23.98
C ALA A 28 -7.59 -26.58 25.27
N HIS A 29 -8.14 -27.65 25.85
CA HIS A 29 -8.85 -27.58 27.12
C HIS A 29 -7.94 -27.07 28.26
N CYS A 30 -6.74 -27.63 28.43
CA CYS A 30 -5.82 -27.24 29.50
C CYS A 30 -5.30 -25.80 29.37
N LYS A 31 -5.25 -25.26 28.16
CA LYS A 31 -4.76 -23.89 27.88
C LYS A 31 -5.87 -22.88 27.65
N ASN A 32 -7.13 -23.28 27.86
CA ASN A 32 -8.33 -22.48 27.61
C ASN A 32 -8.35 -21.91 26.17
N LEU A 33 -8.09 -22.78 25.20
CA LEU A 33 -8.16 -22.48 23.77
C LEU A 33 -9.49 -22.96 23.21
N GLU A 34 -10.03 -22.19 22.29
CA GLU A 34 -11.21 -22.58 21.52
C GLU A 34 -10.79 -23.12 20.15
N ILE A 35 -11.43 -24.20 19.72
CA ILE A 35 -11.19 -24.85 18.42
C ILE A 35 -12.34 -24.48 17.49
N LEU A 36 -12.03 -23.71 16.45
CA LEU A 36 -12.98 -23.30 15.43
C LEU A 36 -12.83 -24.20 14.20
N ALA A 37 -13.93 -24.81 13.79
CA ALA A 37 -13.98 -25.69 12.62
C ALA A 37 -15.15 -25.29 11.71
N PRO A 38 -14.99 -25.34 10.38
CA PRO A 38 -16.10 -25.14 9.47
C PRO A 38 -17.12 -26.28 9.59
N PRO A 39 -18.41 -26.00 9.32
CA PRO A 39 -19.47 -27.00 9.39
C PRO A 39 -19.34 -28.06 8.28
N THR A 40 -18.67 -27.73 7.17
CA THR A 40 -18.47 -28.63 6.04
C THR A 40 -17.02 -29.11 5.95
N PRO A 41 -16.77 -30.31 5.38
CA PRO A 41 -15.42 -30.85 5.24
C PRO A 41 -14.45 -29.90 4.54
N THR A 42 -13.19 -29.92 4.99
CA THR A 42 -12.12 -29.08 4.44
C THR A 42 -11.25 -29.83 3.46
N ARG A 43 -11.19 -31.17 3.54
CA ARG A 43 -10.47 -32.03 2.62
C ARG A 43 -11.36 -33.12 2.07
N TYR A 44 -11.26 -33.36 0.76
CA TYR A 44 -12.03 -34.35 0.02
C TYR A 44 -11.09 -35.32 -0.72
N GLY A 45 -10.76 -36.43 -0.08
CA GLY A 45 -10.02 -37.54 -0.71
C GLY A 45 -10.88 -38.33 -1.70
N PRO A 46 -10.38 -39.45 -2.26
CA PRO A 46 -11.17 -40.31 -3.16
C PRO A 46 -12.44 -40.85 -2.48
N ASN A 47 -12.27 -41.43 -1.28
CA ASN A 47 -13.35 -42.10 -0.54
C ASN A 47 -13.66 -41.46 0.82
N SER A 48 -13.09 -40.29 1.11
CA SER A 48 -13.24 -39.61 2.39
C SER A 48 -13.50 -38.12 2.24
N ALA A 49 -14.19 -37.56 3.22
CA ALA A 49 -14.33 -36.13 3.43
C ALA A 49 -14.08 -35.86 4.91
N THR A 50 -13.14 -34.97 5.21
CA THR A 50 -12.66 -34.72 6.58
C THR A 50 -12.48 -33.23 6.82
N THR A 51 -12.70 -32.80 8.05
CA THR A 51 -12.46 -31.42 8.50
C THR A 51 -11.18 -31.43 9.34
N ILE A 52 -10.07 -31.06 8.73
CA ILE A 52 -8.73 -31.13 9.35
C ILE A 52 -8.00 -29.78 9.31
N ASP A 53 -8.52 -28.83 8.54
CA ASP A 53 -8.07 -27.45 8.50
C ASP A 53 -8.87 -26.65 9.54
N LEU A 54 -8.21 -26.27 10.64
CA LEU A 54 -8.85 -25.71 11.84
C LEU A 54 -8.23 -24.37 12.21
N ALA A 55 -8.92 -23.63 13.08
CA ALA A 55 -8.34 -22.48 13.78
C ALA A 55 -8.40 -22.68 15.30
N LEU A 56 -7.34 -22.27 15.99
CA LEU A 56 -7.26 -22.20 17.44
C LEU A 56 -7.19 -20.75 17.88
N THR A 57 -8.04 -20.36 18.83
CA THR A 57 -8.08 -19.02 19.42
C THR A 57 -7.91 -19.09 20.93
N LYS A 58 -7.46 -17.99 21.55
CA LYS A 58 -7.34 -17.85 23.01
C LYS A 58 -7.90 -16.49 23.38
N ASN A 59 -8.81 -16.43 24.36
CA ASN A 59 -9.40 -15.19 24.85
C ASN A 59 -9.95 -14.30 23.71
N PHE A 60 -10.58 -14.92 22.70
CA PHE A 60 -10.96 -14.26 21.46
C PHE A 60 -12.49 -14.25 21.31
N ALA A 61 -13.15 -13.29 21.96
CA ALA A 61 -14.61 -13.23 22.09
C ALA A 61 -15.33 -12.43 20.98
N TYR A 62 -14.77 -12.41 19.77
CA TYR A 62 -15.38 -11.70 18.64
C TYR A 62 -16.33 -12.62 17.87
N ARG A 63 -17.41 -12.05 17.32
CA ARG A 63 -18.28 -12.76 16.38
C ARG A 63 -17.46 -13.17 15.16
N TYR A 64 -17.68 -14.40 14.72
CA TYR A 64 -16.96 -14.97 13.59
C TYR A 64 -17.87 -15.79 12.69
N LYS A 65 -17.44 -15.94 11.43
CA LYS A 65 -18.03 -16.86 10.46
C LYS A 65 -16.94 -17.70 9.83
N ILE A 66 -17.04 -19.02 9.93
CA ILE A 66 -16.09 -19.98 9.38
C ILE A 66 -16.75 -20.89 8.34
N GLU A 67 -16.21 -20.93 7.13
CA GLU A 67 -16.77 -21.70 6.01
C GLU A 67 -15.67 -22.39 5.19
N SER A 68 -15.90 -23.64 4.80
CA SER A 68 -15.10 -24.36 3.79
C SER A 68 -15.72 -24.13 2.41
N ILE A 69 -14.91 -23.64 1.47
CA ILE A 69 -15.39 -23.19 0.15
C ILE A 69 -14.91 -24.15 -0.95
N PRO A 70 -15.80 -24.63 -1.84
CA PRO A 70 -15.45 -25.47 -2.98
C PRO A 70 -14.78 -24.66 -4.12
N ASP A 71 -13.69 -23.96 -3.82
CA ASP A 71 -12.85 -23.27 -4.79
C ASP A 71 -11.45 -23.93 -4.85
N LEU A 72 -10.62 -23.48 -5.78
CA LEU A 72 -9.32 -24.03 -6.17
C LEU A 72 -9.37 -25.50 -6.67
N ALA A 73 -8.21 -25.97 -7.14
CA ALA A 73 -8.04 -27.31 -7.72
C ALA A 73 -7.58 -28.38 -6.72
N SER A 74 -7.20 -27.97 -5.49
CA SER A 74 -6.74 -28.88 -4.44
C SER A 74 -7.86 -29.79 -3.94
N ASP A 75 -7.46 -30.95 -3.39
CA ASP A 75 -8.32 -31.82 -2.59
C ASP A 75 -8.72 -31.16 -1.26
N HIS A 76 -7.95 -30.18 -0.80
CA HIS A 76 -8.36 -29.22 0.22
C HIS A 76 -9.20 -28.08 -0.37
N ASN A 77 -10.27 -27.75 0.32
CA ASN A 77 -11.06 -26.55 0.16
C ASN A 77 -10.45 -25.43 1.02
N PRO A 78 -10.31 -24.21 0.49
CA PRO A 78 -10.00 -23.05 1.31
C PRO A 78 -11.01 -22.86 2.44
N VAL A 79 -10.51 -22.57 3.65
CA VAL A 79 -11.32 -22.19 4.79
C VAL A 79 -11.25 -20.67 4.94
N ILE A 80 -12.41 -20.02 4.90
CA ILE A 80 -12.54 -18.58 5.17
C ILE A 80 -13.06 -18.41 6.59
N LEU A 81 -12.26 -17.73 7.42
CA LEU A 81 -12.63 -17.31 8.77
C LEU A 81 -12.70 -15.78 8.80
N ASN A 82 -13.92 -15.26 8.87
CA ASN A 82 -14.19 -13.83 8.96
C ASN A 82 -14.48 -13.46 10.42
N PHE A 83 -13.91 -12.35 10.87
CA PHE A 83 -14.16 -11.79 12.20
C PHE A 83 -14.81 -10.42 12.05
N ASP A 84 -15.83 -10.17 12.86
CA ASP A 84 -16.49 -8.88 12.92
C ASP A 84 -15.70 -7.97 13.88
N PHE A 85 -14.74 -7.22 13.33
CA PHE A 85 -14.03 -6.20 14.07
C PHE A 85 -14.74 -4.85 13.91
N ASN A 86 -15.04 -4.18 15.02
CA ASN A 86 -15.39 -2.75 15.02
C ASN A 86 -14.13 -1.88 14.91
N ILE A 87 -13.22 -2.22 14.01
CA ILE A 87 -11.95 -1.52 13.78
C ILE A 87 -11.90 -1.14 12.32
N VAL A 88 -11.66 0.14 12.03
CA VAL A 88 -11.26 0.58 10.69
C VAL A 88 -9.79 0.18 10.56
N PRO A 89 -9.43 -0.82 9.75
CA PRO A 89 -8.03 -1.21 9.61
C PRO A 89 -7.24 0.01 9.13
N LEU A 90 -6.12 0.32 9.79
CA LEU A 90 -5.08 1.16 9.21
C LEU A 90 -4.67 0.47 7.90
N ILE A 91 -5.08 1.03 6.76
CA ILE A 91 -4.76 0.46 5.45
C ILE A 91 -3.25 0.69 5.22
N VAL A 92 -2.41 -0.23 5.71
CA VAL A 92 -0.94 -0.15 5.60
C VAL A 92 -0.47 -0.45 4.17
N LYS A 93 -1.31 -1.08 3.35
CA LYS A 93 -0.98 -1.36 1.94
C LYS A 93 -1.57 -0.27 1.04
N ARG A 94 -0.77 0.28 0.11
CA ARG A 94 -1.28 1.10 -1.00
C ARG A 94 -2.34 0.31 -1.77
N GLN A 95 -3.60 0.50 -1.41
CA GLN A 95 -4.73 -0.02 -2.16
C GLN A 95 -4.82 0.78 -3.45
N LYS A 96 -4.92 0.10 -4.60
CA LYS A 96 -5.19 0.84 -5.83
C LYS A 96 -6.61 1.41 -5.71
N VAL A 97 -6.76 2.68 -6.06
CA VAL A 97 -8.04 3.36 -6.03
C VAL A 97 -8.42 3.80 -7.45
N SER A 98 -9.72 3.76 -7.72
CA SER A 98 -10.30 4.46 -8.87
C SER A 98 -10.89 5.77 -8.36
N THR A 99 -10.60 6.87 -9.06
CA THR A 99 -11.05 8.21 -8.70
C THR A 99 -11.89 8.78 -9.84
N ASN A 100 -13.11 9.24 -9.52
CA ASN A 100 -13.92 10.03 -10.44
C ASN A 100 -13.44 11.49 -10.38
N TRP A 101 -12.65 11.91 -11.37
CA TRP A 101 -12.05 13.25 -11.39
C TRP A 101 -13.05 14.38 -11.64
N ASP A 102 -14.19 14.10 -12.27
CA ASP A 102 -15.25 15.09 -12.45
C ASP A 102 -15.98 15.34 -11.13
N ASN A 103 -16.27 14.28 -10.37
CA ASN A 103 -16.78 14.42 -9.00
C ASN A 103 -15.79 15.18 -8.11
N PHE A 104 -14.49 14.89 -8.22
CA PHE A 104 -13.44 15.59 -7.48
C PHE A 104 -13.45 17.10 -7.75
N LYS A 105 -13.51 17.50 -9.03
CA LYS A 105 -13.62 18.91 -9.44
C LYS A 105 -14.91 19.54 -8.95
N ASN A 106 -16.04 18.86 -9.08
CA ASN A 106 -17.35 19.35 -8.66
C ASN A 106 -17.42 19.55 -7.13
N HIS A 107 -16.89 18.61 -6.37
CA HIS A 107 -16.80 18.70 -4.91
C HIS A 107 -15.99 19.93 -4.49
N LEU A 108 -14.81 20.15 -5.08
CA LEU A 108 -13.98 21.32 -4.79
C LEU A 108 -14.68 22.63 -5.20
N ASN A 109 -15.30 22.67 -6.37
CA ASN A 109 -16.02 23.85 -6.83
C ASN A 109 -17.21 24.22 -5.93
N LYS A 110 -17.94 23.22 -5.41
CA LYS A 110 -19.11 23.43 -4.55
C LYS A 110 -18.73 23.81 -3.12
N ASN A 111 -17.76 23.10 -2.54
CA ASN A 111 -17.53 23.14 -1.09
C ASN A 111 -16.44 24.13 -0.66
N VAL A 112 -15.48 24.43 -1.53
CA VAL A 112 -14.45 25.43 -1.22
C VAL A 112 -15.00 26.82 -1.50
N LYS A 113 -14.84 27.79 -0.61
CA LYS A 113 -15.20 29.20 -0.87
C LYS A 113 -14.03 29.92 -1.55
N ILE A 114 -14.33 30.80 -2.51
CA ILE A 114 -13.30 31.66 -3.16
C ILE A 114 -12.79 32.72 -2.18
N ILE A 115 -13.66 33.17 -1.27
CA ILE A 115 -13.37 34.25 -0.34
C ILE A 115 -12.14 33.87 0.49
N PHE A 116 -11.08 34.63 0.31
CA PHE A 116 -9.86 34.50 1.08
C PHE A 116 -10.05 35.20 2.42
N PRO A 117 -9.83 34.52 3.55
CA PRO A 117 -9.71 35.22 4.81
C PRO A 117 -8.47 36.12 4.77
N LYS A 118 -8.51 37.19 5.55
CA LYS A 118 -7.39 38.14 5.65
C LYS A 118 -6.23 37.43 6.35
N ILE A 119 -5.23 36.98 5.59
CA ILE A 119 -4.02 36.38 6.17
C ILE A 119 -3.15 37.54 6.69
N LEU A 120 -3.01 37.64 8.01
CA LEU A 120 -2.28 38.72 8.66
C LEU A 120 -0.85 38.32 9.04
N ASN A 121 -0.64 37.04 9.33
CA ASN A 121 0.63 36.52 9.82
C ASN A 121 0.92 35.09 9.29
N SER A 122 2.10 34.57 9.62
CA SER A 122 2.54 33.23 9.20
C SER A 122 1.68 32.09 9.76
N ASN A 123 1.08 32.23 10.94
CA ASN A 123 0.21 31.22 11.53
C ASN A 123 -1.13 31.13 10.78
N ASP A 124 -1.70 32.27 10.38
CA ASP A 124 -2.89 32.32 9.52
C ASP A 124 -2.61 31.65 8.17
N LEU A 125 -1.41 31.83 7.64
CA LEU A 125 -0.96 31.21 6.39
C LEU A 125 -0.88 29.68 6.53
N GLU A 126 -0.28 29.16 7.60
CA GLU A 126 -0.24 27.72 7.89
C GLU A 126 -1.66 27.14 8.01
N ASN A 127 -2.57 27.85 8.69
CA ASN A 127 -3.97 27.43 8.83
C ASN A 127 -4.68 27.35 7.48
N GLU A 128 -4.51 28.35 6.60
CA GLU A 128 -5.13 28.32 5.27
C GLU A 128 -4.53 27.26 4.35
N VAL A 129 -3.23 26.97 4.48
CA VAL A 129 -2.57 25.88 3.77
C VAL A 129 -3.10 24.53 4.24
N ASN A 130 -3.20 24.31 5.56
CA ASN A 130 -3.79 23.10 6.13
C ASN A 130 -5.24 22.90 5.69
N LYS A 131 -6.02 23.98 5.66
CA LYS A 131 -7.40 23.95 5.20
C LYS A 131 -7.52 23.55 3.72
N ILE A 132 -6.73 24.15 2.83
CA ILE A 132 -6.81 23.79 1.40
C ILE A 132 -6.31 22.36 1.14
N MET A 133 -5.28 21.90 1.86
CA MET A 133 -4.83 20.51 1.78
C MET A 133 -5.92 19.55 2.27
N SER A 134 -6.61 19.88 3.36
CA SER A 134 -7.74 19.10 3.86
C SER A 134 -8.89 19.09 2.86
N ASP A 135 -9.23 20.23 2.24
CA ASP A 135 -10.30 20.31 1.23
C ASP A 135 -9.99 19.44 0.01
N ILE A 136 -8.75 19.46 -0.47
CA ILE A 136 -8.28 18.62 -1.59
C ILE A 136 -8.33 17.14 -1.19
N THR A 137 -7.86 16.80 0.00
CA THR A 137 -7.84 15.41 0.48
C THR A 137 -9.25 14.88 0.69
N ASN A 138 -10.14 15.69 1.26
CA ASN A 138 -11.55 15.34 1.45
C ASN A 138 -12.25 15.14 0.12
N ALA A 139 -12.04 16.04 -0.86
CA ALA A 139 -12.59 15.87 -2.20
C ALA A 139 -12.09 14.59 -2.87
N TYR A 140 -10.80 14.27 -2.69
CA TYR A 140 -10.20 13.07 -3.22
C TYR A 140 -10.79 11.81 -2.60
N ASN A 141 -10.93 11.76 -1.28
CA ASN A 141 -11.49 10.61 -0.57
C ASN A 141 -12.97 10.40 -0.92
N ASN A 142 -13.77 11.48 -1.03
CA ASN A 142 -15.17 11.40 -1.47
C ASN A 142 -15.33 10.96 -2.93
N SER A 143 -14.31 11.18 -3.75
CA SER A 143 -14.33 10.86 -5.18
C SER A 143 -13.61 9.56 -5.51
N SER A 144 -12.98 8.93 -4.52
CA SER A 144 -12.16 7.74 -4.70
C SER A 144 -12.80 6.55 -4.02
N ARG A 145 -12.68 5.40 -4.67
CA ARG A 145 -13.01 4.12 -4.07
C ARG A 145 -11.85 3.14 -4.23
N PRO A 146 -11.61 2.29 -3.23
CA PRO A 146 -10.84 1.07 -3.41
C PRO A 146 -11.22 0.33 -4.70
N LEU A 147 -10.22 -0.10 -5.47
CA LEU A 147 -10.44 -1.12 -6.49
C LEU A 147 -10.80 -2.42 -5.79
N LYS A 148 -11.88 -3.06 -6.25
CA LYS A 148 -12.25 -4.39 -5.81
C LYS A 148 -11.19 -5.37 -6.32
N HIS A 149 -10.99 -6.48 -5.60
CA HIS A 149 -9.97 -7.47 -5.96
C HIS A 149 -10.07 -7.99 -7.41
N HIS A 150 -11.29 -8.12 -7.94
CA HIS A 150 -11.53 -8.52 -9.34
C HIS A 150 -11.26 -7.41 -10.37
N GLU A 151 -11.20 -6.14 -9.95
CA GLU A 151 -10.78 -5.01 -10.79
C GLU A 151 -9.25 -4.91 -10.82
N GLU A 152 -8.56 -5.34 -9.75
CA GLU A 152 -7.10 -5.44 -9.73
C GLU A 152 -6.58 -6.63 -10.57
N LEU A 153 -7.38 -7.69 -10.68
CA LEU A 153 -7.08 -8.92 -11.42
C LEU A 153 -8.18 -9.13 -12.47
N TYR A 154 -8.13 -8.37 -13.57
CA TYR A 154 -9.07 -8.55 -14.67
C TYR A 154 -9.01 -9.99 -15.19
N LEU A 155 -10.14 -10.71 -15.06
CA LEU A 155 -10.35 -12.02 -15.65
C LEU A 155 -11.41 -11.89 -16.75
N PRO A 156 -11.07 -12.20 -18.02
CA PRO A 156 -12.01 -12.18 -19.14
C PRO A 156 -13.33 -12.92 -18.84
N PRO A 157 -14.47 -12.46 -19.39
CA PRO A 157 -15.78 -13.07 -19.14
C PRO A 157 -15.81 -14.59 -19.36
N HIS A 158 -15.28 -15.08 -20.48
CA HIS A 158 -15.24 -16.53 -20.78
C HIS A 158 -14.46 -17.35 -19.74
N LEU A 159 -13.35 -16.85 -19.20
CA LEU A 159 -12.60 -17.54 -18.13
C LEU A 159 -13.36 -17.55 -16.80
N ARG A 160 -14.16 -16.51 -16.54
CA ARG A 160 -15.03 -16.43 -15.35
C ARG A 160 -16.15 -17.46 -15.43
N GLU A 161 -16.72 -17.67 -16.61
CA GLU A 161 -17.71 -18.71 -16.86
C GLU A 161 -17.11 -20.10 -16.64
N LEU A 162 -15.92 -20.38 -17.19
CA LEU A 162 -15.20 -21.64 -16.96
C LEU A 162 -14.87 -21.86 -15.48
N LYS A 163 -14.44 -20.81 -14.76
CA LYS A 163 -14.23 -20.87 -13.30
C LYS A 163 -15.51 -21.25 -12.57
N THR A 164 -16.62 -20.62 -12.95
CA THR A 164 -17.94 -20.84 -12.34
C THR A 164 -18.44 -22.26 -12.61
N ALA A 165 -18.32 -22.75 -13.85
CA ALA A 165 -18.68 -24.11 -14.22
C ALA A 165 -17.85 -25.17 -13.47
N ARG A 166 -16.55 -24.92 -13.31
CA ARG A 166 -15.64 -25.77 -12.51
C ARG A 166 -16.05 -25.81 -11.05
N ASN A 167 -16.33 -24.66 -10.42
CA ASN A 167 -16.76 -24.59 -9.01
C ASN A 167 -18.11 -25.27 -8.79
N ARG A 168 -19.07 -25.08 -9.72
CA ARG A 168 -20.36 -25.80 -9.70
C ARG A 168 -20.16 -27.31 -9.74
N SER A 169 -19.34 -27.80 -10.69
CA SER A 169 -19.05 -29.23 -10.82
C SER A 169 -18.32 -29.79 -9.59
N LYS A 170 -17.40 -29.01 -8.99
CA LYS A 170 -16.73 -29.36 -7.73
C LYS A 170 -17.74 -29.53 -6.59
N LYS A 171 -18.69 -28.59 -6.44
CA LYS A 171 -19.74 -28.65 -5.43
C LYS A 171 -20.64 -29.88 -5.61
N VAL A 172 -21.01 -30.21 -6.85
CA VAL A 172 -21.79 -31.44 -7.17
C VAL A 172 -21.01 -32.68 -6.75
N TRP A 173 -19.75 -32.81 -7.18
CA TRP A 173 -18.91 -33.95 -6.78
C TRP A 173 -18.73 -34.07 -5.27
N GLN A 174 -18.50 -32.96 -4.57
CA GLN A 174 -18.34 -32.96 -3.11
C GLN A 174 -19.63 -33.36 -2.37
N ARG A 175 -20.80 -33.19 -2.99
CA ARG A 175 -22.09 -33.61 -2.44
C ARG A 175 -22.40 -35.08 -2.71
N PHE A 176 -22.31 -35.50 -3.99
CA PHE A 176 -22.78 -36.83 -4.42
C PHE A 176 -21.71 -37.91 -4.35
N ARG A 177 -20.43 -37.51 -4.47
CA ARG A 177 -19.27 -38.40 -4.27
C ARG A 177 -19.21 -39.60 -5.23
N ASP A 178 -19.87 -39.52 -6.38
CA ASP A 178 -19.92 -40.56 -7.40
C ASP A 178 -18.89 -40.36 -8.54
N PRO A 179 -18.55 -41.41 -9.31
CA PRO A 179 -17.62 -41.31 -10.42
C PRO A 179 -18.06 -40.36 -11.55
N ALA A 180 -19.36 -40.27 -11.85
CA ALA A 180 -19.85 -39.44 -12.93
C ALA A 180 -19.68 -37.95 -12.62
N SER A 181 -20.02 -37.52 -11.40
CA SER A 181 -19.76 -36.16 -10.92
C SER A 181 -18.27 -35.85 -10.81
N LYS A 182 -17.43 -36.82 -10.40
CA LYS A 182 -15.97 -36.65 -10.42
C LYS A 182 -15.43 -36.41 -11.82
N ASN A 183 -15.90 -37.19 -12.79
CA ASN A 183 -15.51 -37.04 -14.20
C ASN A 183 -15.96 -35.68 -14.76
N LEU A 184 -17.16 -35.22 -14.41
CA LEU A 184 -17.63 -33.87 -14.77
C LEU A 184 -16.72 -32.77 -14.19
N PHE A 185 -16.38 -32.86 -12.90
CA PHE A 185 -15.45 -31.94 -12.26
C PHE A 185 -14.07 -31.96 -12.93
N ASN A 186 -13.50 -33.14 -13.17
CA ASN A 186 -12.18 -33.28 -13.81
C ASN A 186 -12.17 -32.64 -15.21
N ARG A 187 -13.22 -32.85 -16.02
CA ARG A 187 -13.36 -32.21 -17.33
C ARG A 187 -13.45 -30.69 -17.24
N ALA A 188 -14.27 -30.17 -16.32
CA ALA A 188 -14.41 -28.73 -16.12
C ALA A 188 -13.10 -28.10 -15.60
N GLN A 189 -12.36 -28.80 -14.73
CA GLN A 189 -11.06 -28.39 -14.22
C GLN A 189 -10.00 -28.37 -15.31
N ALA A 190 -9.95 -29.39 -16.18
CA ALA A 190 -9.04 -29.44 -17.31
C ALA A 190 -9.29 -28.28 -18.28
N ARG A 191 -10.55 -28.04 -18.65
CA ARG A 191 -10.95 -26.91 -19.52
C ARG A 191 -10.53 -25.57 -18.94
N PHE A 192 -10.85 -25.31 -17.67
CA PHE A 192 -10.47 -24.06 -17.01
C PHE A 192 -8.96 -23.89 -16.93
N ARG A 193 -8.22 -24.96 -16.59
CA ARG A 193 -6.75 -24.92 -16.48
C ARG A 193 -6.09 -24.63 -17.83
N ASN A 194 -6.55 -25.30 -18.90
CA ASN A 194 -6.00 -25.10 -20.23
C ASN A 194 -6.24 -23.66 -20.72
N ALA A 195 -7.49 -23.18 -20.63
CA ALA A 195 -7.83 -21.81 -21.03
C ALA A 195 -7.07 -20.74 -20.21
N MET A 196 -6.88 -20.97 -18.90
CA MET A 196 -6.08 -20.09 -18.06
C MET A 196 -4.58 -20.11 -18.46
N SER A 197 -4.05 -21.28 -18.82
CA SER A 197 -2.67 -21.42 -19.29
C SER A 197 -2.46 -20.66 -20.61
N GLU A 198 -3.36 -20.84 -21.56
CA GLU A 198 -3.34 -20.14 -22.85
C GLU A 198 -3.45 -18.63 -22.67
N PHE A 199 -4.36 -18.16 -21.82
CA PHE A 199 -4.51 -16.74 -21.51
C PHE A 199 -3.26 -16.15 -20.84
N ASN A 200 -2.68 -16.84 -19.85
CA ASN A 200 -1.47 -16.37 -19.21
C ASN A 200 -0.28 -16.32 -20.19
N GLN A 201 -0.19 -17.30 -21.08
CA GLN A 201 0.85 -17.35 -22.11
C GLN A 201 0.68 -16.19 -23.11
N SER A 202 -0.52 -15.96 -23.62
CA SER A 202 -0.79 -14.88 -24.58
C SER A 202 -0.55 -13.50 -23.95
N MET A 203 -0.99 -13.30 -22.70
CA MET A 203 -0.70 -12.09 -21.93
C MET A 203 0.80 -11.89 -21.72
N TYR A 204 1.55 -12.95 -21.44
CA TYR A 204 2.99 -12.88 -21.27
C TYR A 204 3.72 -12.53 -22.58
N ILE A 205 3.32 -13.14 -23.70
CA ILE A 205 3.85 -12.84 -25.04
C ILE A 205 3.58 -11.38 -25.39
N SER A 206 2.32 -10.94 -25.29
CA SER A 206 1.93 -9.56 -25.59
C SER A 206 2.67 -8.54 -24.72
N GLN A 207 2.87 -8.85 -23.43
CA GLN A 207 3.68 -8.00 -22.55
C GLN A 207 5.14 -7.90 -22.98
N ASN A 208 5.72 -8.98 -23.53
CA ASN A 208 7.10 -8.98 -24.00
C ASN A 208 7.25 -8.24 -25.33
N GLU A 209 6.30 -8.39 -26.26
CA GLU A 209 6.27 -7.67 -27.54
C GLU A 209 6.20 -6.15 -27.36
N GLN A 210 5.56 -5.68 -26.27
CA GLN A 210 5.48 -4.26 -25.93
C GLN A 210 6.75 -3.70 -25.28
N LEU A 211 7.74 -4.53 -24.93
CA LEU A 211 8.97 -4.06 -24.31
C LEU A 211 9.86 -3.36 -25.34
N ASN A 212 10.34 -2.18 -25.01
CA ASN A 212 11.27 -1.44 -25.83
C ASN A 212 12.36 -0.76 -24.97
N ILE A 213 13.48 -0.45 -25.64
CA ILE A 213 14.65 0.18 -25.01
C ILE A 213 14.48 1.69 -24.84
N TYR A 214 13.66 2.34 -25.68
CA TYR A 214 13.55 3.80 -25.77
C TYR A 214 12.70 4.40 -24.63
N ASP A 215 11.62 3.73 -24.21
CA ASP A 215 10.73 4.20 -23.14
C ASP A 215 11.05 3.59 -21.76
N GLY A 216 12.11 2.79 -21.68
CA GLY A 216 12.57 2.11 -20.47
C GLY A 216 11.65 1.02 -19.93
N THR A 217 10.67 0.52 -20.71
CA THR A 217 9.83 -0.64 -20.33
C THR A 217 10.66 -1.90 -20.16
N LEU A 218 11.60 -2.18 -21.07
CA LEU A 218 12.51 -3.32 -20.97
C LEU A 218 13.31 -3.27 -19.67
N TRP A 219 13.95 -2.12 -19.37
CA TRP A 219 14.72 -1.93 -18.15
C TRP A 219 13.89 -2.10 -16.88
N ARG A 220 12.65 -1.59 -16.85
CA ARG A 220 11.72 -1.80 -15.74
C ARG A 220 11.36 -3.28 -15.56
N ARG A 221 11.13 -4.02 -16.64
CA ARG A 221 10.82 -5.45 -16.61
C ARG A 221 12.02 -6.25 -16.09
N THR A 222 13.20 -6.04 -16.65
CA THR A 222 14.45 -6.69 -16.22
C THR A 222 14.75 -6.39 -14.77
N LYS A 223 14.61 -5.12 -14.34
CA LYS A 223 14.79 -4.75 -12.92
C LYS A 223 13.83 -5.53 -12.03
N ARG A 224 12.53 -5.63 -12.36
CA ARG A 224 11.57 -6.41 -11.55
C ARG A 224 11.93 -7.88 -11.44
N LEU A 225 12.42 -8.49 -12.53
CA LEU A 225 12.82 -9.91 -12.54
C LEU A 225 14.10 -10.17 -11.74
N LYS A 226 15.07 -9.25 -11.79
CA LYS A 226 16.35 -9.40 -11.10
C LYS A 226 16.34 -8.88 -9.65
N SER A 227 15.43 -7.98 -9.30
CA SER A 227 15.39 -7.36 -7.98
C SER A 227 14.91 -8.36 -6.93
N LYS A 228 15.81 -8.77 -6.04
CA LYS A 228 15.44 -9.40 -4.78
C LYS A 228 15.07 -8.28 -3.81
N ARG A 229 13.86 -8.33 -3.25
CA ARG A 229 13.49 -7.44 -2.13
C ARG A 229 13.99 -8.11 -0.85
N SER A 230 14.94 -7.48 -0.19
CA SER A 230 15.34 -7.83 1.17
C SER A 230 14.78 -6.78 2.12
N GLU A 231 14.37 -7.24 3.30
CA GLU A 231 14.13 -6.32 4.41
C GLU A 231 15.47 -5.73 4.88
N ILE A 232 15.44 -4.53 5.46
CA ILE A 232 16.62 -3.96 6.10
C ILE A 232 16.93 -4.86 7.31
N PRO A 233 18.11 -5.50 7.36
CA PRO A 233 18.48 -6.37 8.48
C PRO A 233 18.70 -5.53 9.74
N GLN A 234 19.15 -6.17 10.82
CA GLN A 234 19.56 -5.44 11.99
C GLN A 234 20.76 -4.55 11.64
N LEU A 235 20.65 -3.26 11.95
CA LEU A 235 21.73 -2.30 11.77
C LEU A 235 22.56 -2.24 13.04
N LYS A 236 23.88 -2.12 12.90
CA LYS A 236 24.77 -1.84 14.03
C LYS A 236 24.79 -0.33 14.27
N ASN A 237 24.45 0.08 15.50
CA ASN A 237 24.60 1.47 15.90
C ASN A 237 26.11 1.82 15.91
N PRO A 238 26.58 2.85 15.17
CA PRO A 238 27.99 3.20 15.12
C PRO A 238 28.58 3.64 16.46
N GLY A 239 27.79 4.23 17.35
CA GLY A 239 28.23 4.72 18.66
C GLY A 239 28.29 3.63 19.73
N THR A 240 27.32 2.71 19.76
CA THR A 240 27.23 1.67 20.81
C THR A 240 27.65 0.29 20.35
N ASN A 241 27.83 0.06 19.04
CA ASN A 241 28.03 -1.25 18.41
C ASN A 241 26.92 -2.28 18.68
N LEU A 242 25.78 -1.87 19.24
CA LEU A 242 24.64 -2.75 19.48
C LEU A 242 23.77 -2.88 18.22
N PRO A 243 23.19 -4.07 17.97
CA PRO A 243 22.27 -4.27 16.87
C PRO A 243 20.89 -3.67 17.16
N SER A 244 20.24 -3.13 16.14
CA SER A 244 18.84 -2.69 16.21
C SER A 244 17.89 -3.89 16.31
N HIS A 245 16.86 -3.79 17.14
CA HIS A 245 15.81 -4.78 17.32
C HIS A 245 14.47 -4.35 16.71
N THR A 246 14.25 -3.04 16.53
CA THR A 246 13.01 -2.48 15.96
C THR A 246 13.25 -1.68 14.68
N ASP A 247 12.21 -1.53 13.85
CA ASP A 247 12.31 -0.69 12.65
C ASP A 247 12.44 0.80 12.99
N LEU A 248 11.96 1.22 14.16
CA LEU A 248 12.17 2.57 14.69
C LEU A 248 13.66 2.78 14.99
N GLU A 249 14.31 1.86 15.71
CA GLU A 249 15.75 1.94 15.98
C GLU A 249 16.57 1.94 14.70
N LYS A 250 16.20 1.15 13.69
CA LYS A 250 16.86 1.19 12.38
C LYS A 250 16.73 2.57 11.73
N ALA A 251 15.55 3.20 11.81
CA ALA A 251 15.31 4.50 11.22
C ALA A 251 16.14 5.60 11.92
N GLU A 252 16.21 5.59 13.25
CA GLU A 252 17.03 6.52 14.03
C GLU A 252 18.52 6.34 13.72
N ILE A 253 19.04 5.11 13.69
CA ILE A 253 20.45 4.85 13.34
C ILE A 253 20.81 5.40 11.95
N ILE A 254 19.89 5.31 10.98
CA ILE A 254 20.09 5.88 9.64
C ILE A 254 19.98 7.41 9.70
N ALA A 255 19.04 7.96 10.48
CA ALA A 255 18.89 9.41 10.63
C ALA A 255 20.14 10.05 11.24
N ASP A 256 20.66 9.49 12.35
CA ASP A 256 21.90 9.92 13.00
C ASP A 256 23.09 9.87 12.02
N HIS A 257 23.18 8.78 11.25
CA HIS A 257 24.23 8.66 10.23
C HIS A 257 24.10 9.76 9.16
N LEU A 258 22.90 10.01 8.63
CA LEU A 258 22.70 11.07 7.63
C LEU A 258 23.00 12.45 8.22
N GLU A 259 22.58 12.74 9.45
CA GLU A 259 22.92 13.98 10.15
C GLU A 259 24.44 14.19 10.21
N SER A 260 25.19 13.15 10.60
CA SER A 260 26.66 13.21 10.64
C SER A 260 27.30 13.51 9.27
N GLN A 261 26.70 13.01 8.17
CA GLN A 261 27.22 13.23 6.81
C GLN A 261 26.83 14.59 6.23
N PHE A 262 25.69 15.14 6.64
CA PHE A 262 25.18 16.43 6.17
C PHE A 262 25.53 17.59 7.12
N THR A 263 26.39 17.35 8.10
CA THR A 263 27.00 18.39 8.91
C THR A 263 28.12 19.07 8.11
N PRO A 264 28.17 20.42 8.04
CA PRO A 264 29.26 21.11 7.37
C PRO A 264 30.63 20.68 7.92
N ASN A 265 31.58 20.40 7.03
CA ASN A 265 32.94 20.11 7.45
C ASN A 265 33.62 21.38 7.99
N ASP A 266 34.48 21.22 8.99
CA ASP A 266 35.21 22.32 9.63
C ASP A 266 36.44 22.81 8.83
N PHE A 267 36.47 22.53 7.52
CA PHE A 267 37.56 22.95 6.61
C PHE A 267 37.28 24.31 5.97
N GLY A 268 36.63 25.22 6.70
CA GLY A 268 36.30 26.55 6.20
C GLY A 268 37.53 27.37 5.82
N ASP A 269 37.49 28.06 4.68
CA ASP A 269 38.48 29.09 4.35
C ASP A 269 38.04 30.41 4.99
N PRO A 270 38.79 30.99 5.95
CA PRO A 270 38.38 32.19 6.67
C PRO A 270 38.08 33.39 5.75
N ASN A 271 38.72 33.48 4.59
CA ASN A 271 38.48 34.56 3.62
C ASN A 271 37.12 34.38 2.92
N THR A 272 36.81 33.15 2.52
CA THR A 272 35.51 32.79 1.94
C THR A 272 34.40 33.02 2.97
N GLU A 273 34.58 32.59 4.22
CA GLU A 273 33.61 32.82 5.28
C GLU A 273 33.34 34.32 5.50
N ARG A 274 34.40 35.13 5.65
CA ARG A 274 34.25 36.59 5.75
C ARG A 274 33.54 37.20 4.55
N THR A 275 33.81 36.71 3.33
CA THR A 275 33.16 37.18 2.11
C THR A 275 31.68 36.85 2.10
N VAL A 276 31.32 35.61 2.46
CA VAL A 276 29.93 35.15 2.57
C VAL A 276 29.21 35.92 3.66
N GLU A 277 29.80 36.07 4.85
CA GLU A 277 29.23 36.85 5.93
C GLU A 277 29.02 38.32 5.56
N LYS A 278 30.00 38.93 4.89
CA LYS A 278 29.89 40.31 4.39
C LYS A 278 28.72 40.42 3.41
N SER A 279 28.61 39.50 2.45
CA SER A 279 27.50 39.44 1.50
C SER A 279 26.15 39.25 2.21
N ILE A 280 26.06 38.38 3.22
CA ILE A 280 24.83 38.18 4.01
C ILE A 280 24.48 39.45 4.80
N ARG A 281 25.46 40.11 5.42
CA ARG A 281 25.25 41.38 6.16
C ARG A 281 24.76 42.47 5.21
N GLU A 282 25.40 42.64 4.06
CA GLU A 282 24.98 43.59 3.02
C GLU A 282 23.57 43.28 2.52
N PHE A 283 23.25 42.03 2.23
CA PHE A 283 21.93 41.57 1.79
C PHE A 283 20.82 41.74 2.85
N LYS A 284 21.17 41.68 4.13
CA LYS A 284 20.24 41.95 5.25
C LYS A 284 20.04 43.45 5.48
N ASN A 285 21.08 44.25 5.26
CA ASN A 285 21.08 45.70 5.46
C ASN A 285 20.52 46.48 4.26
N GLU A 286 20.44 45.87 3.06
CA GLU A 286 19.68 46.42 1.95
C GLU A 286 18.20 46.61 2.34
N ILE A 287 17.75 47.87 2.38
CA ILE A 287 16.34 48.22 2.48
C ILE A 287 15.66 47.72 1.22
N ARG A 288 15.02 46.55 1.30
CA ARG A 288 14.34 45.95 0.15
C ARG A 288 13.08 46.74 -0.20
N THR A 289 13.24 47.68 -1.13
CA THR A 289 12.16 48.42 -1.79
C THR A 289 11.50 47.63 -2.92
N SER A 290 12.07 46.50 -3.35
CA SER A 290 11.52 45.69 -4.44
C SER A 290 10.28 44.92 -4.00
N LYS A 291 9.11 45.38 -4.46
CA LYS A 291 7.89 44.57 -4.46
C LYS A 291 8.18 43.27 -5.19
N LEU A 292 8.19 42.14 -4.48
CA LEU A 292 8.30 40.81 -5.10
C LEU A 292 7.26 40.70 -6.22
N LYS A 293 7.69 40.21 -7.40
CA LYS A 293 6.77 39.93 -8.50
C LYS A 293 5.72 38.95 -7.98
N LYS A 294 4.45 39.34 -8.09
CA LYS A 294 3.34 38.46 -7.69
C LYS A 294 3.27 37.25 -8.63
N VAL A 295 3.07 36.09 -8.03
CA VAL A 295 2.75 34.84 -8.70
C VAL A 295 1.41 35.01 -9.42
N GLN A 296 1.37 34.59 -10.68
CA GLN A 296 0.18 34.61 -11.52
C GLN A 296 -0.47 33.23 -11.63
N PRO A 297 -1.80 33.14 -11.79
CA PRO A 297 -2.47 31.86 -11.99
C PRO A 297 -1.95 31.10 -13.22
N SER A 298 -1.56 31.81 -14.28
CA SER A 298 -0.99 31.24 -15.50
C SER A 298 0.33 30.51 -15.24
N GLU A 299 1.17 31.02 -14.34
CA GLU A 299 2.42 30.37 -13.93
C GLU A 299 2.11 29.02 -13.27
N ILE A 300 1.15 28.97 -12.34
CA ILE A 300 0.72 27.74 -11.67
C ILE A 300 0.14 26.72 -12.67
N ILE A 301 -0.74 27.16 -13.57
CA ILE A 301 -1.32 26.31 -14.61
C ILE A 301 -0.21 25.72 -15.49
N CYS A 302 0.78 26.54 -15.87
CA CYS A 302 1.93 26.09 -16.65
C CYS A 302 2.72 25.01 -15.89
N PHE A 303 3.03 25.24 -14.61
CA PHE A 303 3.71 24.23 -13.79
C PHE A 303 2.91 22.93 -13.68
N MET A 304 1.60 23.00 -13.40
CA MET A 304 0.73 21.83 -13.30
C MET A 304 0.65 21.03 -14.61
N LYS A 305 0.76 21.66 -15.78
CA LYS A 305 0.83 20.93 -17.05
C LYS A 305 2.09 20.06 -17.13
N HIS A 306 3.23 20.57 -16.66
CA HIS A 306 4.54 19.93 -16.81
C HIS A 306 4.94 18.99 -15.66
N ILE A 307 4.26 19.01 -14.50
CA ILE A 307 4.59 18.08 -13.40
C ILE A 307 4.40 16.61 -13.82
N LYS A 308 5.33 15.75 -13.41
CA LYS A 308 5.27 14.30 -13.66
C LYS A 308 4.29 13.63 -12.70
N ILE A 309 3.25 12.96 -13.21
CA ILE A 309 2.14 12.42 -12.41
C ILE A 309 2.58 11.35 -11.39
N ASN A 310 3.57 10.53 -11.73
CA ASN A 310 3.97 9.36 -10.93
C ASN A 310 5.05 9.66 -9.89
N LYS A 311 5.12 10.90 -9.39
CA LYS A 311 6.02 11.29 -8.30
C LYS A 311 5.35 11.02 -6.95
N ALA A 312 6.17 10.74 -5.93
CA ALA A 312 5.68 10.52 -4.58
C ALA A 312 5.12 11.83 -4.00
N PRO A 313 3.96 11.80 -3.33
CA PRO A 313 3.46 12.96 -2.61
C PRO A 313 4.34 13.26 -1.38
N GLY A 314 4.25 14.48 -0.86
CA GLY A 314 4.86 14.87 0.40
C GLY A 314 4.12 14.27 1.61
N ILE A 315 4.44 14.77 2.81
CA ILE A 315 3.73 14.38 4.03
C ILE A 315 2.25 14.82 4.00
N ASP A 316 1.95 15.85 3.21
CA ASP A 316 0.60 16.33 2.90
C ASP A 316 -0.27 15.33 2.13
N SER A 317 0.31 14.25 1.59
CA SER A 317 -0.37 13.24 0.77
C SER A 317 -1.02 13.76 -0.52
N ILE A 318 -0.72 15.00 -0.94
CA ILE A 318 -1.23 15.61 -2.18
C ILE A 318 -0.41 15.11 -3.36
N THR A 319 -1.03 14.32 -4.23
CA THR A 319 -0.34 13.76 -5.40
C THR A 319 -0.32 14.74 -6.58
N ASN A 320 0.70 14.64 -7.43
CA ASN A 320 0.74 15.39 -8.69
C ASN A 320 -0.49 15.13 -9.58
N LYS A 321 -1.12 13.96 -9.46
CA LYS A 321 -2.36 13.65 -10.17
C LYS A 321 -3.54 14.49 -9.67
N MET A 322 -3.64 14.73 -8.36
CA MET A 322 -4.63 15.64 -7.78
C MET A 322 -4.39 17.07 -8.26
N LEU A 323 -3.14 17.54 -8.23
CA LEU A 323 -2.76 18.88 -8.68
C LEU A 323 -3.18 19.14 -10.13
N LYS A 324 -2.96 18.18 -11.05
CA LYS A 324 -3.41 18.29 -12.45
C LYS A 324 -4.93 18.36 -12.64
N ASN A 325 -5.71 17.93 -11.65
CA ASN A 325 -7.16 17.90 -11.71
C ASN A 325 -7.82 18.98 -10.84
N LEU A 326 -7.06 19.92 -10.27
CA LEU A 326 -7.62 21.03 -9.50
C LEU A 326 -8.45 21.94 -10.42
N PRO A 327 -9.65 22.35 -10.01
CA PRO A 327 -10.42 23.34 -10.77
C PRO A 327 -9.79 24.73 -10.61
N LEU A 328 -10.05 25.62 -11.58
CA LEU A 328 -9.51 26.99 -11.63
C LEU A 328 -9.71 27.75 -10.31
N LYS A 329 -10.85 27.54 -9.66
CA LYS A 329 -11.19 28.09 -8.35
C LYS A 329 -10.12 27.83 -7.28
N ILE A 330 -9.57 26.61 -7.24
CA ILE A 330 -8.51 26.24 -6.29
C ILE A 330 -7.16 26.79 -6.74
N ILE A 331 -6.91 26.87 -8.05
CA ILE A 331 -5.69 27.47 -8.61
C ILE A 331 -5.58 28.95 -8.21
N LEU A 332 -6.69 29.70 -8.31
CA LEU A 332 -6.75 31.08 -7.84
C LEU A 332 -6.46 31.17 -6.34
N LYS A 333 -7.01 30.23 -5.55
CA LYS A 333 -6.75 30.17 -4.11
C LYS A 333 -5.26 29.92 -3.80
N LEU A 334 -4.64 28.96 -4.50
CA LEU A 334 -3.21 28.67 -4.35
C LEU A 334 -2.32 29.83 -4.77
N THR A 335 -2.73 30.59 -5.80
CA THR A 335 -2.02 31.80 -6.24
C THR A 335 -1.88 32.81 -5.10
N GLU A 336 -2.96 33.03 -4.37
CA GLU A 336 -2.96 33.97 -3.26
C GLU A 336 -2.19 33.44 -2.04
N ILE A 337 -2.24 32.13 -1.76
CA ILE A 337 -1.36 31.49 -0.76
C ILE A 337 0.10 31.72 -1.12
N PHE A 338 0.51 31.47 -2.37
CA PHE A 338 1.91 31.65 -2.79
C PHE A 338 2.35 33.12 -2.68
N ASN A 339 1.49 34.07 -3.04
CA ASN A 339 1.78 35.49 -2.85
C ASN A 339 1.96 35.86 -1.37
N HIS A 340 1.17 35.30 -0.46
CA HIS A 340 1.33 35.50 0.98
C HIS A 340 2.58 34.83 1.53
N MET A 341 2.94 33.63 1.05
CA MET A 341 4.20 32.97 1.41
C MET A 341 5.40 33.85 1.06
N LEU A 342 5.41 34.44 -0.14
CA LEU A 342 6.46 35.37 -0.57
C LEU A 342 6.45 36.66 0.26
N LYS A 343 5.28 37.21 0.56
CA LYS A 343 5.11 38.43 1.38
C LYS A 343 5.66 38.23 2.80
N PHE A 344 5.28 37.13 3.46
CA PHE A 344 5.72 36.82 4.83
C PHE A 344 7.09 36.14 4.88
N ARG A 345 7.64 35.76 3.71
CA ARG A 345 8.86 34.94 3.59
C ARG A 345 8.76 33.64 4.41
N HIS A 346 7.55 33.10 4.48
CA HIS A 346 7.22 31.93 5.27
C HIS A 346 6.71 30.83 4.35
N PHE A 347 7.32 29.66 4.43
CA PHE A 347 6.90 28.47 3.70
C PHE A 347 6.30 27.45 4.68
N PRO A 348 5.18 26.81 4.33
CA PRO A 348 4.50 25.83 5.18
C PRO A 348 5.44 24.76 5.72
N ASN A 349 5.33 24.46 7.01
CA ASN A 349 6.18 23.47 7.68
C ASN A 349 6.08 22.08 7.04
N CYS A 350 4.89 21.66 6.61
CA CYS A 350 4.69 20.39 5.94
C CYS A 350 5.44 20.27 4.60
N TRP A 351 5.67 21.38 3.90
CA TRP A 351 6.39 21.40 2.62
C TRP A 351 7.91 21.45 2.79
N LYS A 352 8.39 21.75 3.99
CA LYS A 352 9.81 21.66 4.38
C LYS A 352 10.16 20.28 4.96
N THR A 353 9.17 19.43 5.18
CA THR A 353 9.35 18.10 5.77
C THR A 353 9.33 17.04 4.69
N ALA A 354 10.31 16.13 4.69
CA ALA A 354 10.41 15.03 3.73
C ALA A 354 10.35 13.68 4.43
N ARG A 355 9.78 12.68 3.74
CA ARG A 355 9.86 11.27 4.14
C ARG A 355 11.04 10.63 3.40
N VAL A 356 12.08 10.27 4.14
CA VAL A 356 13.26 9.61 3.60
C VAL A 356 13.04 8.09 3.62
N LEU A 357 13.28 7.43 2.48
CA LEU A 357 13.29 5.97 2.38
C LEU A 357 14.70 5.53 2.00
N PRO A 358 15.48 4.93 2.92
CA PRO A 358 16.83 4.48 2.64
C PRO A 358 16.82 3.33 1.61
N ILE A 359 17.78 3.35 0.68
CA ILE A 359 17.92 2.34 -0.37
C ILE A 359 19.33 1.78 -0.29
N LEU A 360 19.44 0.46 -0.06
CA LEU A 360 20.73 -0.22 -0.01
C LEU A 360 21.51 -0.02 -1.32
N LYS A 361 22.74 0.48 -1.19
CA LYS A 361 23.69 0.63 -2.29
C LYS A 361 24.10 -0.76 -2.81
N PRO A 362 24.19 -0.97 -4.13
CA PRO A 362 24.57 -2.27 -4.70
C PRO A 362 25.92 -2.77 -4.16
N GLY A 363 25.96 -4.04 -3.72
CA GLY A 363 27.19 -4.71 -3.28
C GLY A 363 27.73 -4.27 -1.91
N LYS A 364 27.01 -3.44 -1.16
CA LYS A 364 27.39 -3.01 0.19
C LYS A 364 26.77 -3.90 1.27
N ASP A 365 27.42 -3.97 2.44
CA ASP A 365 26.93 -4.73 3.58
C ASP A 365 25.67 -4.07 4.17
N PRO A 366 24.51 -4.74 4.17
CA PRO A 366 23.25 -4.15 4.61
C PRO A 366 23.15 -3.93 6.14
N THR A 367 24.12 -4.38 6.94
CA THR A 367 24.12 -4.19 8.40
C THR A 367 24.71 -2.85 8.84
N HIS A 368 25.31 -2.11 7.91
CA HIS A 368 25.94 -0.82 8.19
C HIS A 368 25.09 0.35 7.65
N PRO A 369 24.86 1.43 8.44
CA PRO A 369 24.05 2.56 7.99
C PRO A 369 24.64 3.27 6.76
N VAL A 370 25.97 3.31 6.62
CA VAL A 370 26.68 3.91 5.45
C VAL A 370 26.37 3.23 4.11
N SER A 371 25.84 2.01 4.16
CA SER A 371 25.43 1.25 2.98
C SER A 371 24.11 1.72 2.38
N TYR A 372 23.36 2.56 3.10
CA TYR A 372 22.13 3.20 2.64
C TYR A 372 22.41 4.64 2.22
#